data_AF-A0A355YFF2-F1
#
_entry.id   AF-A0A355YFF2-F1
#
_cell.length_a   1.000
_cell.length_b   1.000
_cell.length_c   1.000
_cell.angle_alpha   90.00
_cell.angle_beta   90.00
_cell.angle_gamma   90.00
#
_symmetry.space_group_name_H-M   'P 1'
#
loop_
_entity.id
_entity.type
_entity.pdbx_description
1 polymer ?
#
loop_
_entity_poly.entity_id
_entity_poly.type
_entity_poly.pdbx_seq_one_letter_code
_entity_poly.pdbx_strand_id
1 'polypeptide(L)'
;MTKSLRMRHRATWLSSCLLLGVTALQAHAADAASSPSLIPLPASYQATGGKDFVLAGSARAGGNDDAARRAAARFVQLLAQNGGPTLAVAESAGKAQIRFRLDPSATNTAEGYRLKVSNTGIDVSAGDDVGLFYGAVTAAQLLTGDVPGHAAAATIEDTPRFRWRGLMLDSARHFQSMDEIKKLLDAMAQHKLNTFHWHLTDDQGWRMEIKR
;
A
#
# COMPACT_ATOMS: atom_id res chain seq x y z
N MET A 1 58.46 -70.44 -40.23
CA MET A 1 57.88 -71.81 -40.24
C MET A 1 57.35 -72.06 -38.84
N THR A 2 56.09 -72.34 -38.53
CA THR A 2 54.89 -72.67 -39.30
C THR A 2 53.74 -72.69 -38.30
N LYS A 3 52.60 -72.06 -38.64
CA LYS A 3 51.22 -72.46 -38.28
C LYS A 3 50.85 -72.36 -36.78
N SER A 4 49.62 -72.08 -36.35
CA SER A 4 48.30 -71.87 -36.98
C SER A 4 47.33 -71.68 -35.80
N LEU A 5 46.79 -70.49 -35.58
CA LEU A 5 45.36 -70.13 -35.66
C LEU A 5 44.29 -71.25 -35.58
N ARG A 6 43.18 -70.87 -34.91
CA ARG A 6 41.78 -71.37 -34.89
C ARG A 6 41.43 -71.97 -33.53
N MET A 7 40.29 -71.70 -32.88
CA MET A 7 38.96 -71.14 -33.21
C MET A 7 38.24 -71.10 -31.83
N ARG A 8 37.35 -70.20 -31.39
CA ARG A 8 35.99 -69.89 -31.86
C ARG A 8 35.29 -69.03 -30.78
N HIS A 9 34.47 -68.07 -31.24
CA HIS A 9 33.22 -67.51 -30.68
C HIS A 9 33.08 -67.14 -29.19
N ARG A 10 32.64 -65.90 -28.93
CA ARG A 10 31.26 -65.59 -28.49
C ARG A 10 31.01 -64.07 -28.44
N ALA A 11 29.74 -63.72 -28.66
CA ALA A 11 29.17 -62.39 -28.83
C ALA A 11 29.10 -61.56 -27.54
N THR A 12 28.98 -60.22 -27.68
CA THR A 12 28.33 -59.26 -26.76
C THR A 12 28.32 -57.88 -27.44
N TRP A 13 27.20 -57.46 -28.04
CA TRP A 13 26.13 -56.61 -27.48
C TRP A 13 26.57 -55.17 -27.10
N LEU A 14 26.09 -54.22 -27.91
CA LEU A 14 25.64 -52.84 -27.67
C LEU A 14 26.19 -52.04 -26.46
N SER A 15 26.64 -50.81 -26.70
CA SER A 15 25.76 -49.63 -26.54
C SER A 15 26.48 -48.31 -26.82
N SER A 16 25.89 -47.55 -27.73
CA SER A 16 26.18 -46.16 -28.06
C SER A 16 25.62 -45.27 -26.95
N CYS A 17 26.45 -44.47 -26.27
CA CYS A 17 25.97 -43.43 -25.35
C CYS A 17 25.74 -42.13 -26.12
N LEU A 18 24.47 -41.83 -26.37
CA LEU A 18 23.98 -40.55 -26.87
C LEU A 18 24.25 -39.45 -25.82
N LEU A 19 25.07 -38.46 -26.16
CA LEU A 19 25.21 -37.21 -25.39
C LEU A 19 24.00 -36.31 -25.67
N LEU A 20 22.98 -36.38 -24.80
CA LEU A 20 21.89 -35.40 -24.77
C LEU A 20 22.38 -34.15 -24.03
N GLY A 21 22.62 -33.08 -24.79
CA GLY A 21 22.92 -31.75 -24.27
C GLY A 21 21.72 -31.20 -23.51
N VAL A 22 21.87 -31.01 -22.21
CA VAL A 22 20.91 -30.30 -21.36
C VAL A 22 21.14 -28.80 -21.57
N THR A 23 20.27 -28.17 -22.36
CA THR A 23 20.14 -26.72 -22.39
C THR A 23 19.49 -26.28 -21.07
N ALA A 24 20.30 -25.71 -20.18
CA ALA A 24 19.82 -25.11 -18.94
C ALA A 24 18.95 -23.89 -19.28
N LEU A 25 17.64 -24.05 -19.14
CA LEU A 25 16.68 -22.96 -19.16
C LEU A 25 16.92 -22.13 -17.89
N GLN A 26 17.74 -21.08 -17.99
CA GLN A 26 17.89 -20.11 -16.92
C GLN A 26 16.60 -19.30 -16.80
N ALA A 27 15.69 -19.78 -15.95
CA ALA A 27 14.61 -18.96 -15.42
C ALA A 27 15.24 -17.80 -14.65
N HIS A 28 15.24 -16.61 -15.25
CA HIS A 28 15.46 -15.38 -14.50
C HIS A 28 14.31 -15.28 -13.50
N ALA A 29 14.58 -15.59 -12.24
CA ALA A 29 13.72 -15.16 -11.16
C ALA A 29 13.72 -13.63 -11.21
N ALA A 30 12.61 -13.06 -11.70
CA ALA A 30 12.36 -11.65 -11.51
C ALA A 30 12.43 -11.42 -10.00
N ASP A 31 13.36 -10.57 -9.58
CA ASP A 31 13.51 -10.17 -8.19
C ASP A 31 12.13 -9.70 -7.74
N ALA A 32 11.50 -10.47 -6.86
CA ALA A 32 10.15 -10.17 -6.40
C ALA A 32 10.28 -8.94 -5.51
N ALA A 33 10.09 -7.76 -6.11
CA ALA A 33 10.15 -6.49 -5.41
C ALA A 33 9.31 -6.62 -4.13
N SER A 34 9.99 -6.52 -2.99
CA SER A 34 9.38 -6.72 -1.68
C SER A 34 8.20 -5.77 -1.51
N SER A 35 7.02 -6.32 -1.22
CA SER A 35 5.84 -5.51 -0.94
C SER A 35 6.14 -4.52 0.20
N PRO A 36 5.79 -3.24 0.06
CA PRO A 36 6.05 -2.25 1.10
C PRO A 36 5.31 -2.62 2.38
N SER A 37 5.88 -2.23 3.53
CA SER A 37 5.26 -2.42 4.85
C SER A 37 4.07 -1.47 5.02
N LEU A 38 2.93 -1.85 4.42
CA LEU A 38 1.67 -1.11 4.48
C LEU A 38 0.73 -1.74 5.50
N ILE A 39 0.12 -0.89 6.33
CA ILE A 39 -0.87 -1.31 7.32
C ILE A 39 -2.15 -0.48 7.16
N PRO A 40 -3.31 -1.12 6.94
CA PRO A 40 -3.50 -2.52 6.57
C PRO A 40 -2.84 -2.86 5.23
N LEU A 41 -2.55 -4.15 5.00
CA LEU A 41 -2.10 -4.63 3.70
C LEU A 41 -3.23 -4.40 2.67
N PRO A 42 -2.94 -3.73 1.54
CA PRO A 42 -3.96 -3.44 0.54
C PRO A 42 -4.44 -4.73 -0.15
N ALA A 43 -5.66 -4.69 -0.70
CA ALA A 43 -6.24 -5.81 -1.43
C ALA A 43 -5.38 -6.28 -2.63
N SER A 44 -4.70 -5.35 -3.31
CA SER A 44 -3.78 -5.64 -4.41
C SER A 44 -2.60 -4.65 -4.42
N TYR A 45 -1.40 -5.18 -4.57
CA TYR A 45 -0.16 -4.41 -4.81
C TYR A 45 0.60 -5.05 -5.98
N GLN A 46 0.90 -4.26 -7.00
CA GLN A 46 1.61 -4.72 -8.20
C GLN A 46 2.78 -3.80 -8.48
N ALA A 47 4.00 -4.30 -8.25
CA ALA A 47 5.21 -3.63 -8.69
C ALA A 47 5.23 -3.54 -10.22
N THR A 48 5.52 -2.37 -10.76
CA THR A 48 5.53 -2.14 -12.22
C THR A 48 6.93 -2.26 -12.83
N GLY A 49 7.97 -2.39 -12.00
CA GLY A 49 9.37 -2.41 -12.45
C GLY A 49 9.86 -1.09 -13.08
N GLY A 50 9.04 -0.03 -13.04
CA GLY A 50 9.42 1.31 -13.48
C GLY A 50 10.41 1.96 -12.51
N LYS A 51 10.94 3.13 -12.91
CA LYS A 51 11.77 3.94 -12.01
C LYS A 51 10.97 4.42 -10.81
N ASP A 52 11.57 4.32 -9.64
CA ASP A 52 10.98 4.75 -8.38
C ASP A 52 10.68 6.25 -8.36
N PHE A 53 9.69 6.61 -7.55
CA PHE A 53 9.34 7.98 -7.28
C PHE A 53 10.23 8.53 -6.17
N VAL A 54 10.81 9.71 -6.42
CA VAL A 54 11.56 10.47 -5.43
C VAL A 54 10.91 11.84 -5.29
N LEU A 55 10.48 12.16 -4.08
CA LEU A 55 9.85 13.43 -3.77
C LEU A 55 10.85 14.58 -3.92
N ALA A 56 10.55 15.54 -4.80
CA ALA A 56 11.37 16.73 -4.95
C ALA A 56 11.13 17.73 -3.81
N GLY A 57 12.14 18.54 -3.46
CA GLY A 57 11.97 19.59 -2.43
C GLY A 57 10.91 20.64 -2.76
N SER A 58 10.58 20.83 -4.04
CA SER A 58 9.51 21.71 -4.51
C SER A 58 8.19 20.99 -4.77
N ALA A 59 8.09 19.72 -4.40
CA ALA A 59 6.90 18.92 -4.65
C ALA A 59 5.67 19.54 -3.97
N ARG A 60 4.51 19.27 -4.56
CA ARG A 60 3.22 19.69 -4.04
C ARG A 60 2.19 18.58 -4.19
N ALA A 61 1.21 18.58 -3.28
CA ALA A 61 0.00 17.75 -3.38
C ALA A 61 -1.21 18.59 -3.81
N GLY A 62 -2.08 18.08 -4.67
CA GLY A 62 -3.22 18.87 -5.15
C GLY A 62 -4.35 18.04 -5.76
N GLY A 63 -5.46 18.72 -6.01
CA GLY A 63 -6.68 18.17 -6.59
C GLY A 63 -7.50 19.25 -7.29
N ASN A 64 -8.35 18.86 -8.24
CA ASN A 64 -9.12 19.82 -9.04
C ASN A 64 -10.47 20.22 -8.41
N ASP A 65 -11.04 19.36 -7.58
CA ASP A 65 -12.29 19.60 -6.85
C ASP A 65 -12.06 19.74 -5.32
N ASP A 66 -13.12 20.09 -4.58
CA ASP A 66 -13.03 20.29 -3.13
C ASP A 66 -12.69 19.03 -2.34
N ALA A 67 -13.22 17.87 -2.74
CA ALA A 67 -12.93 16.60 -2.07
C ALA A 67 -11.45 16.22 -2.25
N ALA A 68 -10.95 16.34 -3.47
CA ALA A 68 -9.56 16.13 -3.81
C ALA A 68 -8.61 17.13 -3.11
N ARG A 69 -9.00 18.41 -2.98
CA ARG A 69 -8.24 19.40 -2.20
C ARG A 69 -8.20 19.06 -0.71
N ARG A 70 -9.31 18.61 -0.11
CA ARG A 70 -9.34 18.13 1.28
C ARG A 70 -8.44 16.92 1.48
N ALA A 71 -8.48 15.95 0.56
CA ALA A 71 -7.62 14.78 0.59
C ALA A 71 -6.13 15.15 0.48
N ALA A 72 -5.78 16.08 -0.43
CA ALA A 72 -4.42 16.60 -0.56
C ALA A 72 -3.93 17.31 0.72
N ALA A 73 -4.77 18.15 1.33
CA ALA A 73 -4.44 18.81 2.60
C ALA A 73 -4.25 17.79 3.73
N ARG A 74 -5.12 16.78 3.81
CA ARG A 74 -5.01 15.73 4.82
C ARG A 74 -3.78 14.86 4.60
N PHE A 75 -3.43 14.53 3.37
CA PHE A 75 -2.18 13.84 3.02
C PHE A 75 -0.95 14.62 3.52
N VAL A 76 -0.88 15.94 3.28
CA VAL A 76 0.23 16.77 3.76
C VAL A 76 0.34 16.72 5.30
N GLN A 77 -0.78 16.77 6.00
CA GLN A 77 -0.80 16.63 7.47
C GLN A 77 -0.31 15.26 7.92
N LEU A 78 -0.82 14.19 7.31
CA LEU A 78 -0.43 12.81 7.63
C LEU A 78 1.06 12.57 7.38
N LEU A 79 1.58 13.07 6.25
CA LEU A 79 3.00 12.95 5.91
C LEU A 79 3.88 13.63 6.97
N ALA A 80 3.52 14.84 7.40
CA ALA A 80 4.24 15.55 8.45
C ALA A 80 4.14 14.85 9.82
N GLN A 81 2.95 14.35 10.19
CA GLN A 81 2.72 13.64 11.45
C GLN A 81 3.51 12.33 11.53
N ASN A 82 3.71 11.67 10.39
CA ASN A 82 4.40 10.38 10.30
C ASN A 82 5.92 10.53 10.09
N GLY A 83 6.47 11.74 10.23
CA GLY A 83 7.92 11.99 10.11
C GLY A 83 8.44 12.00 8.66
N GLY A 84 7.55 12.15 7.68
CA GLY A 84 7.90 12.26 6.27
C GLY A 84 8.40 13.66 5.88
N PRO A 85 8.83 13.83 4.62
CA PRO A 85 9.33 15.12 4.14
C PRO A 85 8.25 16.22 4.15
N THR A 86 8.68 17.47 4.32
CA THR A 86 7.77 18.61 4.26
C THR A 86 7.27 18.85 2.84
N LEU A 87 5.95 18.98 2.70
CA LEU A 87 5.26 19.23 1.44
C LEU A 87 4.25 20.35 1.63
N ALA A 88 3.89 21.08 0.57
CA ALA A 88 2.75 21.99 0.62
C ALA A 88 1.66 21.59 -0.37
N VAL A 89 0.46 22.13 -0.12
CA VAL A 89 -0.69 21.97 -1.02
C VAL A 89 -0.53 22.92 -2.21
N ALA A 90 -0.74 22.41 -3.42
CA ALA A 90 -0.79 23.22 -4.63
C ALA A 90 -2.15 23.92 -4.76
N GLU A 91 -2.16 25.12 -5.34
CA GLU A 91 -3.40 25.81 -5.73
C GLU A 91 -4.15 25.07 -6.86
N SER A 92 -3.45 24.27 -7.67
CA SER A 92 -4.04 23.44 -8.73
C SER A 92 -3.32 22.11 -8.93
N ALA A 93 -4.03 21.08 -9.37
CA ALA A 93 -3.47 19.73 -9.54
C ALA A 93 -2.43 19.63 -10.67
N GLY A 94 -2.48 20.52 -11.67
CA GLY A 94 -1.58 20.50 -12.82
C GLY A 94 -0.09 20.69 -12.48
N LYS A 95 0.20 21.25 -11.30
CA LYS A 95 1.57 21.43 -10.78
C LYS A 95 1.93 20.45 -9.65
N ALA A 96 1.01 19.58 -9.26
CA ALA A 96 1.21 18.65 -8.17
C ALA A 96 1.87 17.35 -8.65
N GLN A 97 2.86 16.87 -7.91
CA GLN A 97 3.41 15.53 -8.10
C GLN A 97 2.57 14.48 -7.39
N ILE A 98 1.81 14.86 -6.36
CA ILE A 98 0.86 13.99 -5.67
C ILE A 98 -0.54 14.50 -5.98
N ARG A 99 -1.28 13.74 -6.78
CA ARG A 99 -2.56 14.18 -7.35
C ARG A 99 -3.70 13.34 -6.81
N PHE A 100 -4.72 14.01 -6.30
CA PHE A 100 -5.96 13.40 -5.86
C PHE A 100 -7.06 13.71 -6.88
N ARG A 101 -7.89 12.72 -7.20
CA ARG A 101 -8.98 12.87 -8.17
C ARG A 101 -10.19 12.07 -7.74
N LEU A 102 -11.31 12.74 -7.52
CA LEU A 102 -12.59 12.05 -7.40
C LEU A 102 -12.99 11.53 -8.79
N ASP A 103 -13.14 10.22 -8.91
CA ASP A 103 -13.48 9.53 -10.14
C ASP A 103 -14.37 8.33 -9.79
N PRO A 104 -15.70 8.44 -10.02
CA PRO A 104 -16.64 7.35 -9.79
C PRO A 104 -16.32 6.06 -10.56
N SER A 105 -15.50 6.13 -11.61
CA SER A 105 -15.05 4.96 -12.38
C SER A 105 -13.76 4.33 -11.86
N ALA A 106 -13.07 4.95 -10.90
CA ALA A 106 -11.80 4.43 -10.36
C ALA A 106 -11.97 3.08 -9.64
N THR A 107 -13.11 2.90 -8.97
CA THR A 107 -13.49 1.70 -8.23
C THR A 107 -15.02 1.63 -8.14
N ASN A 108 -15.56 0.41 -8.09
CA ASN A 108 -16.99 0.13 -7.91
C ASN A 108 -17.37 -0.18 -6.45
N THR A 109 -16.49 0.11 -5.49
CA THR A 109 -16.68 -0.17 -4.06
C THR A 109 -16.58 1.10 -3.23
N ALA A 110 -17.43 1.20 -2.21
CA ALA A 110 -17.35 2.27 -1.21
C ALA A 110 -16.04 2.17 -0.43
N GLU A 111 -15.47 3.32 -0.05
CA GLU A 111 -14.17 3.42 0.62
C GLU A 111 -12.97 2.91 -0.20
N GLY A 112 -13.19 2.43 -1.43
CA GLY A 112 -12.15 1.90 -2.29
C GLY A 112 -11.36 3.01 -2.98
N TYR A 113 -10.10 2.74 -3.30
CA TYR A 113 -9.25 3.64 -4.09
C TYR A 113 -8.27 2.88 -4.99
N ARG A 114 -7.78 3.60 -6.00
CA ARG A 114 -6.66 3.21 -6.85
C ARG A 114 -5.53 4.22 -6.65
N LEU A 115 -4.32 3.72 -6.42
CA LEU A 115 -3.11 4.53 -6.27
C LEU A 115 -2.06 4.04 -7.27
N LYS A 116 -1.49 4.96 -8.05
CA LYS A 116 -0.40 4.67 -9.00
C LYS A 116 0.82 5.49 -8.64
N VAL A 117 1.96 4.82 -8.46
CA VAL A 117 3.27 5.43 -8.27
C VAL A 117 4.04 5.34 -9.58
N SER A 118 4.58 6.47 -10.03
CA SER A 118 5.49 6.56 -11.18
C SER A 118 6.65 7.47 -10.84
N ASN A 119 7.71 7.45 -11.64
CA ASN A 119 8.85 8.36 -11.50
C ASN A 119 8.51 9.86 -11.56
N THR A 120 7.31 10.23 -12.00
CA THR A 120 6.85 11.63 -12.06
C THR A 120 5.95 12.04 -10.90
N GLY A 121 5.38 11.09 -10.16
CA GLY A 121 4.38 11.39 -9.16
C GLY A 121 3.57 10.19 -8.66
N ILE A 122 2.69 10.49 -7.71
CA ILE A 122 1.70 9.57 -7.15
C ILE A 122 0.30 10.09 -7.53
N ASP A 123 -0.49 9.24 -8.16
CA ASP A 123 -1.88 9.52 -8.53
C ASP A 123 -2.82 8.68 -7.66
N VAL A 124 -3.73 9.33 -6.94
CA VAL A 124 -4.77 8.70 -6.12
C VAL A 124 -6.13 9.04 -6.71
N SER A 125 -6.94 8.02 -6.98
CA SER A 125 -8.31 8.19 -7.44
C SER A 125 -9.28 7.27 -6.70
N ALA A 126 -10.47 7.77 -6.40
CA ALA A 126 -11.51 7.02 -5.69
C ALA A 126 -12.90 7.49 -6.10
N GLY A 127 -13.91 6.65 -5.87
CA GLY A 127 -15.30 6.97 -6.19
C GLY A 127 -15.99 7.86 -5.15
N ASP A 128 -15.42 7.99 -3.95
CA ASP A 128 -15.95 8.80 -2.85
C ASP A 128 -14.84 9.48 -2.03
N ASP A 129 -15.21 10.44 -1.18
CA ASP A 129 -14.31 11.19 -0.31
C ASP A 129 -13.53 10.30 0.67
N VAL A 130 -14.14 9.20 1.14
CA VAL A 130 -13.52 8.29 2.12
C VAL A 130 -12.41 7.48 1.46
N GLY A 131 -12.63 6.98 0.25
CA GLY A 131 -11.63 6.31 -0.57
C GLY A 131 -10.47 7.24 -0.90
N LEU A 132 -10.72 8.52 -1.22
CA LEU A 132 -9.65 9.50 -1.40
C LEU A 132 -8.83 9.67 -0.11
N PHE A 133 -9.49 9.75 1.04
CA PHE A 133 -8.81 9.83 2.34
C PHE A 133 -7.97 8.57 2.63
N TYR A 134 -8.49 7.37 2.38
CA TYR A 134 -7.72 6.14 2.57
C TYR A 134 -6.55 5.99 1.59
N GLY A 135 -6.72 6.46 0.36
CA GLY A 135 -5.62 6.60 -0.59
C GLY A 135 -4.55 7.58 -0.11
N ALA A 136 -4.93 8.69 0.51
CA ALA A 136 -4.01 9.63 1.15
C ALA A 136 -3.23 8.98 2.30
N VAL A 137 -3.88 8.17 3.14
CA VAL A 137 -3.23 7.40 4.22
C VAL A 137 -2.18 6.46 3.64
N THR A 138 -2.51 5.69 2.60
CA THR A 138 -1.56 4.77 1.96
C THR A 138 -0.41 5.51 1.29
N ALA A 139 -0.68 6.61 0.58
CA ALA A 139 0.36 7.44 -0.02
C ALA A 139 1.33 8.01 1.03
N ALA A 140 0.81 8.42 2.19
CA ALA A 140 1.65 8.89 3.29
C ALA A 140 2.56 7.77 3.82
N GLN A 141 2.02 6.56 4.06
CA GLN A 141 2.82 5.41 4.51
C GLN A 141 3.92 5.04 3.50
N LEU A 142 3.62 5.07 2.20
CA LEU A 142 4.64 4.83 1.16
C LEU A 142 5.80 5.81 1.26
N LEU A 143 5.51 7.09 1.51
CA LEU A 143 6.52 8.15 1.59
C LEU A 143 7.16 8.32 2.97
N THR A 144 6.72 7.56 3.97
CA THR A 144 7.32 7.49 5.31
C THR A 144 7.95 6.13 5.57
N GLY A 145 8.09 5.29 4.54
CA GLY A 145 8.73 3.98 4.64
C GLY A 145 10.24 4.08 4.91
N ASP A 146 10.96 3.00 4.63
CA ASP A 146 12.38 2.84 4.96
C ASP A 146 13.27 4.00 4.51
N VAL A 147 12.94 4.59 3.34
CA VAL A 147 13.57 5.80 2.83
C VAL A 147 12.49 6.89 2.69
N PRO A 148 12.42 7.85 3.63
CA PRO A 148 11.44 8.92 3.57
C PRO A 148 11.51 9.70 2.25
N GLY A 149 10.35 9.95 1.64
CA GLY A 149 10.23 10.62 0.34
C GLY A 149 10.48 9.73 -0.87
N HIS A 150 10.71 8.42 -0.68
CA HIS A 150 10.92 7.45 -1.75
C HIS A 150 9.75 6.47 -1.82
N ALA A 151 9.30 6.13 -3.02
CA ALA A 151 8.27 5.10 -3.22
C ALA A 151 8.53 4.29 -4.49
N ALA A 152 8.48 2.96 -4.37
CA ALA A 152 8.68 2.06 -5.51
C ALA A 152 7.58 2.22 -6.55
N ALA A 153 7.93 2.09 -7.84
CA ALA A 153 6.95 2.20 -8.92
C ALA A 153 5.93 1.04 -8.88
N ALA A 154 4.67 1.35 -8.56
CA ALA A 154 3.64 0.35 -8.29
C ALA A 154 2.23 0.83 -8.64
N THR A 155 1.31 -0.12 -8.78
CA THR A 155 -0.14 0.12 -8.78
C THR A 155 -0.76 -0.60 -7.58
N ILE A 156 -1.59 0.11 -6.84
CA ILE A 156 -2.35 -0.37 -5.70
C ILE A 156 -3.83 -0.20 -6.00
N GLU A 157 -4.59 -1.26 -5.77
CA GLU A 157 -6.05 -1.23 -5.77
C GLU A 157 -6.49 -1.78 -4.42
N ASP A 158 -7.28 -1.00 -3.70
CA ASP A 158 -7.61 -1.33 -2.32
C ASP A 158 -9.06 -1.03 -2.01
N THR A 159 -9.65 -1.91 -1.21
CA THR A 159 -11.04 -1.85 -0.76
C THR A 159 -11.18 -2.68 0.51
N PRO A 160 -11.97 -2.24 1.49
CA PRO A 160 -12.06 -2.97 2.74
C PRO A 160 -12.80 -4.31 2.56
N ARG A 161 -12.25 -5.37 3.12
CA ARG A 161 -12.94 -6.68 3.21
C ARG A 161 -14.24 -6.60 4.01
N PHE A 162 -14.26 -5.78 5.07
CA PHE A 162 -15.41 -5.60 5.95
C PHE A 162 -15.76 -4.13 6.09
N ARG A 163 -17.06 -3.83 6.00
CA ARG A 163 -17.58 -2.47 6.16
C ARG A 163 -17.46 -1.91 7.58
N TRP A 164 -17.43 -2.77 8.59
CA TRP A 164 -17.34 -2.36 10.00
C TRP A 164 -15.95 -2.69 10.55
N ARG A 165 -15.15 -1.64 10.81
CA ARG A 165 -13.78 -1.76 11.33
C ARG A 165 -13.68 -0.84 12.53
N GLY A 166 -14.08 -1.37 13.69
CA GLY A 166 -14.33 -0.57 14.87
C GLY A 166 -13.29 -0.69 15.97
N LEU A 167 -13.23 0.33 16.81
CA LEU A 167 -12.53 0.32 18.10
C LEU A 167 -13.47 0.83 19.18
N MET A 168 -13.51 0.14 20.32
CA MET A 168 -14.28 0.57 21.49
C MET A 168 -13.37 1.24 22.50
N LEU A 169 -13.75 2.45 22.96
CA LEU A 169 -13.12 3.12 24.09
C LEU A 169 -14.06 3.09 25.29
N ASP A 170 -13.56 2.55 26.41
CA ASP A 170 -14.22 2.60 27.70
C ASP A 170 -13.78 3.84 28.48
N SER A 171 -14.65 4.85 28.51
CA SER A 171 -14.45 6.06 29.29
C SER A 171 -15.19 6.02 30.64
N ALA A 172 -15.98 4.98 30.89
CA ALA A 172 -16.71 4.85 32.15
C ALA A 172 -15.77 4.45 33.29
N ARG A 173 -14.91 3.44 33.07
CA ARG A 173 -13.99 2.90 34.10
C ARG A 173 -12.84 3.85 34.41
N HIS A 174 -12.20 4.39 33.38
CA HIS A 174 -11.18 5.43 33.50
C HIS A 174 -11.50 6.51 32.48
N PHE A 175 -11.49 7.77 32.89
CA PHE A 175 -11.80 8.87 31.99
C PHE A 175 -10.56 9.29 31.18
N GLN A 176 -10.75 9.55 29.89
CA GLN A 176 -9.74 10.14 29.02
C GLN A 176 -10.15 11.58 28.67
N SER A 177 -9.19 12.49 28.62
CA SER A 177 -9.41 13.85 28.13
C SER A 177 -9.81 13.86 26.65
N MET A 178 -10.46 14.93 26.21
CA MET A 178 -10.86 15.09 24.80
C MET A 178 -9.66 15.05 23.85
N ASP A 179 -8.48 15.50 24.29
CA ASP A 179 -7.28 15.49 23.47
C ASP A 179 -6.71 14.08 23.30
N GLU A 180 -6.78 13.23 24.34
CA GLU A 180 -6.42 11.81 24.24
C GLU A 180 -7.38 11.06 23.30
N ILE A 181 -8.68 11.35 23.39
CA ILE A 181 -9.68 10.74 22.50
C ILE A 181 -9.45 11.16 21.05
N LYS A 182 -9.16 12.43 20.78
CA LYS A 182 -8.83 12.90 19.43
C LYS A 182 -7.56 12.23 18.88
N LYS A 183 -6.51 12.06 19.70
CA LYS A 183 -5.31 11.31 19.30
C LYS A 183 -5.63 9.85 18.95
N LEU A 184 -6.51 9.20 19.71
CA LEU A 184 -6.99 7.86 19.41
C LEU A 184 -7.75 7.83 18.07
N LEU A 185 -8.64 8.78 17.81
CA LEU A 185 -9.37 8.90 16.55
C LEU A 185 -8.42 9.15 15.36
N ASP A 186 -7.39 9.96 15.52
CA ASP A 186 -6.35 10.16 14.50
C ASP A 186 -5.61 8.85 14.22
N ALA A 187 -5.22 8.10 15.26
CA ALA A 187 -4.59 6.79 15.10
C ALA A 187 -5.53 5.78 14.41
N MET A 188 -6.81 5.74 14.78
CA MET A 188 -7.83 4.92 14.11
C MET A 188 -7.92 5.24 12.62
N ALA A 189 -7.95 6.52 12.27
CA ALA A 189 -8.05 6.97 10.89
C ALA A 189 -6.82 6.56 10.05
N GLN A 190 -5.61 6.60 10.62
CA GLN A 190 -4.38 6.11 9.97
C GLN A 190 -4.40 4.61 9.69
N HIS A 191 -5.20 3.85 10.44
CA HIS A 191 -5.37 2.40 10.26
C HIS A 191 -6.65 2.05 9.50
N LYS A 192 -7.31 3.04 8.89
CA LYS A 192 -8.57 2.89 8.13
C LYS A 192 -9.70 2.27 8.96
N LEU A 193 -9.69 2.44 10.28
CA LEU A 193 -10.82 2.12 11.15
C LEU A 193 -11.88 3.20 10.99
N ASN A 194 -13.15 2.79 10.90
CA ASN A 194 -14.26 3.67 10.52
C ASN A 194 -15.41 3.71 11.52
N THR A 195 -15.33 2.95 12.60
CA THR A 195 -16.34 2.96 13.66
C THR A 195 -15.70 3.20 15.02
N PHE A 196 -16.10 4.28 15.69
CA PHE A 196 -15.72 4.54 17.07
C PHE A 196 -16.89 4.20 17.99
N HIS A 197 -16.75 3.14 18.78
CA HIS A 197 -17.74 2.76 19.79
C HIS A 197 -17.32 3.38 21.12
N TRP A 198 -18.06 4.38 21.57
CA TRP A 198 -17.75 5.09 22.81
C TRP A 198 -18.62 4.56 23.96
N HIS A 199 -18.01 3.76 24.84
CA HIS A 199 -18.67 3.25 26.04
C HIS A 199 -18.60 4.31 27.15
N LEU A 200 -19.70 5.06 27.29
CA LEU A 200 -19.78 6.29 28.10
C LEU A 200 -20.32 6.09 29.51
N THR A 201 -20.90 4.92 29.80
CA THR A 201 -21.63 4.68 31.04
C THR A 201 -21.40 3.27 31.55
N ASP A 202 -21.12 3.14 32.84
CA ASP A 202 -20.99 1.87 33.55
C ASP A 202 -21.19 2.10 35.06
N ASP A 203 -21.03 1.08 35.89
CA ASP A 203 -21.27 1.16 37.33
C ASP A 203 -20.43 2.26 38.02
N GLN A 204 -19.21 2.47 37.53
CA GLN A 204 -18.23 3.38 38.13
C GLN A 204 -18.27 4.80 37.55
N GLY A 205 -19.07 5.06 36.51
CA GLY A 205 -18.99 6.36 35.84
C GLY A 205 -20.06 6.62 34.79
N TRP A 206 -20.52 7.87 34.77
CA TRP A 206 -21.41 8.44 33.77
C TRP A 206 -20.73 9.62 33.09
N ARG A 207 -20.48 9.57 31.78
CA ARG A 207 -19.63 10.55 31.07
C ARG A 207 -20.35 11.45 30.07
N MET A 208 -21.67 11.36 29.98
CA MET A 208 -22.47 12.14 29.05
C MET A 208 -23.38 13.12 29.78
N GLU A 209 -23.38 14.40 29.43
CA GLU A 209 -24.35 15.32 30.02
C GLU A 209 -25.77 14.92 29.60
N ILE A 210 -26.66 14.70 30.57
CA ILE A 210 -28.10 14.57 30.34
C ILE A 210 -28.80 15.72 31.03
N LYS A 211 -29.42 16.61 30.24
CA LYS A 211 -30.08 17.82 30.77
C LYS A 211 -31.44 17.53 31.42
N ARG A 212 -32.03 16.37 31.17
CA ARG A 212 -33.34 15.94 31.68
C ARG A 212 -33.40 14.43 31.85
#